data_AF-A0A6N9SIT2-F1
#
_entry.id   AF-A0A6N9SIT2-F1
#
_cell.length_a   1.000
_cell.length_b   1.000
_cell.length_c   1.000
_cell.angle_alpha   90.00
_cell.angle_beta   90.00
_cell.angle_gamma   90.00
#
_symmetry.space_group_name_H-M   'P 1'
#
loop_
_entity.id
_entity.type
_entity.pdbx_description
1 polymer ?
#
loop_
_entity_poly.entity_id
_entity_poly.type
_entity_poly.pdbx_seq_one_letter_code
_entity_poly.pdbx_strand_id
1 'polypeptide(L)'
;MQFKVYAYKRESCYRLFVDVQSDIIDTPGRRMVIPLASARLLSDKVSRDLYPVVHIGDDSYRLMTTDMASVTASVTGEEVADL
;
A
#
# COMPACT_ATOMS: atom_id res chain seq x y z
N MET A 1 8.76 -1.06 7.02
CA MET A 1 8.75 -2.33 7.78
C MET A 1 7.62 -3.16 7.21
N GLN A 2 7.77 -4.46 7.09
CA GLN A 2 6.76 -5.31 6.45
C GLN A 2 5.39 -5.10 7.12
N PHE A 3 4.35 -5.03 6.29
CA PHE A 3 2.93 -4.81 6.61
C PHE A 3 2.54 -3.45 7.20
N LYS A 4 3.50 -2.54 7.39
CA LYS A 4 3.19 -1.15 7.74
C LYS A 4 2.67 -0.36 6.54
N VAL A 5 1.69 0.50 6.80
CA VAL A 5 1.09 1.39 5.81
C VAL A 5 1.65 2.80 5.97
N TYR A 6 2.03 3.41 4.86
CA TYR A 6 2.58 4.76 4.82
C TYR A 6 1.84 5.64 3.83
N ALA A 7 1.83 6.95 4.10
CA ALA A 7 1.40 7.94 3.13
C ALA A 7 2.44 8.17 2.03
N TYR A 8 2.01 8.53 0.81
CA TYR A 8 2.91 9.07 -0.21
C TYR A 8 3.25 10.54 0.08
N LYS A 9 4.55 10.89 0.07
CA LYS A 9 5.03 12.29 0.16
C LYS A 9 5.01 13.06 -1.18
N ARG A 10 4.58 12.42 -2.26
CA ARG A 10 4.55 13.01 -3.61
C ARG A 10 3.15 12.91 -4.20
N GLU A 11 2.90 13.74 -5.20
CA GLU A 11 1.71 13.60 -6.03
C GLU A 11 1.74 12.22 -6.74
N SER A 12 0.63 11.50 -6.60
CA SER A 12 0.42 10.14 -7.08
C SER A 12 -1.09 9.89 -7.18
N CYS A 13 -1.49 8.97 -8.06
CA CYS A 13 -2.88 8.49 -8.13
C CYS A 13 -3.32 7.79 -6.83
N TYR A 14 -2.36 7.34 -6.02
CA TYR A 14 -2.55 6.70 -4.73
C TYR A 14 -2.05 7.58 -3.60
N ARG A 15 -2.73 7.54 -2.45
CA ARG A 15 -2.32 8.30 -1.25
C ARG A 15 -1.61 7.44 -0.22
N LEU A 16 -1.88 6.14 -0.21
CA LEU A 16 -1.35 5.18 0.77
C LEU A 16 -0.73 3.98 0.04
N PHE A 17 0.21 3.32 0.69
CA PHE A 17 0.76 2.04 0.27
C PHE A 17 1.18 1.21 1.49
N VAL A 18 1.13 -0.11 1.35
CA VAL A 18 1.66 -1.07 2.35
C VAL A 18 3.02 -1.59 1.90
N ASP A 19 4.00 -1.60 2.81
CA ASP A 19 5.28 -2.28 2.61
C ASP A 19 5.08 -3.79 2.68
N VAL A 20 5.44 -4.51 1.62
CA VAL A 20 5.27 -5.97 1.54
C VAL A 20 6.61 -6.70 1.50
N GLN A 21 7.71 -5.95 1.46
CA GLN A 21 9.04 -6.52 1.45
C GLN A 21 9.40 -7.08 2.82
N SER A 22 9.91 -8.32 2.83
CA SER A 22 10.40 -8.93 4.07
C SER A 22 11.52 -8.10 4.68
N ASP A 23 11.48 -7.91 6.00
CA ASP A 23 12.48 -7.11 6.71
C ASP A 23 13.87 -7.73 6.74
N ILE A 24 14.02 -9.01 6.39
CA ILE A 24 15.34 -9.66 6.25
C ILE A 24 16.01 -9.31 4.91
N ILE A 25 15.28 -8.77 3.95
CA ILE A 25 15.78 -8.41 2.62
C ILE A 25 16.16 -6.94 2.62
N ASP A 26 17.45 -6.67 2.52
CA ASP A 26 17.95 -5.30 2.40
C ASP A 26 17.99 -4.86 0.93
N THR A 27 17.29 -3.77 0.63
CA THR A 27 17.37 -3.05 -0.65
C THR A 27 17.62 -1.57 -0.35
N PRO A 28 18.88 -1.13 -0.36
CA PRO A 28 19.25 0.19 0.13
C PRO A 28 18.40 1.33 -0.47
N GLY A 29 17.73 2.08 0.40
CA GLY A 29 16.92 3.25 0.04
C GLY A 29 15.62 2.96 -0.71
N ARG A 30 15.21 1.69 -0.83
CA ARG A 30 13.98 1.29 -1.53
C ARG A 30 13.19 0.22 -0.78
N ARG A 31 11.90 0.12 -1.07
CA ARG A 31 11.01 -0.94 -0.58
C ARG A 31 10.04 -1.38 -1.67
N MET A 32 9.70 -2.67 -1.72
CA MET A 32 8.56 -3.18 -2.51
C MET A 32 7.26 -2.91 -1.77
N VAL A 33 6.29 -2.29 -2.44
CA VAL A 33 5.03 -1.86 -1.85
C VAL A 33 3.85 -2.18 -2.74
N ILE A 34 2.67 -2.31 -2.14
CA ILE A 34 1.39 -2.38 -2.84
C ILE A 34 0.60 -1.10 -2.55
N PRO A 35 0.18 -0.33 -3.56
CA PRO A 35 -0.65 0.85 -3.36
C PRO A 35 -2.07 0.50 -2.87
N LEU A 36 -2.68 1.41 -2.11
CA LEU A 36 -4.05 1.29 -1.63
C LEU A 36 -4.97 2.27 -2.38
N ALA A 37 -6.07 1.75 -2.92
CA ALA A 37 -7.15 2.54 -3.50
C ALA A 37 -8.36 2.54 -2.55
N SER A 38 -9.16 3.61 -2.55
CA SER A 38 -10.43 3.59 -1.81
C SER A 38 -11.32 2.48 -2.37
N ALA A 39 -11.85 1.61 -1.51
CA ALA A 39 -12.70 0.50 -1.93
C ALA A 39 -13.97 0.99 -2.65
N ARG A 40 -14.41 2.22 -2.37
CA ARG A 40 -15.58 2.87 -2.99
C ARG A 40 -15.39 3.10 -4.51
N LEU A 41 -14.16 3.07 -5.01
CA LEU A 41 -13.84 3.27 -6.43
C LEU A 41 -13.92 1.97 -7.23
N LEU A 42 -14.04 0.80 -6.58
CA LEU A 42 -14.03 -0.50 -7.23
C LEU A 42 -15.39 -1.19 -7.09
N SER A 43 -15.81 -1.89 -8.13
CA SER A 43 -17.04 -2.71 -8.08
C SER A 43 -16.83 -3.98 -7.25
N ASP A 44 -17.93 -4.53 -6.72
CA ASP A 44 -17.91 -5.82 -6.01
C ASP A 44 -17.52 -7.03 -6.88
N LYS A 45 -17.49 -6.88 -8.21
CA LYS A 45 -17.04 -7.92 -9.14
C LYS A 45 -15.53 -8.12 -9.12
N VAL A 46 -14.77 -7.17 -8.57
CA VAL A 46 -13.31 -7.27 -8.46
C VAL A 46 -12.95 -8.30 -7.38
N SER A 47 -12.17 -9.31 -7.77
CA SER A 47 -11.74 -10.40 -6.89
C SER A 47 -11.17 -9.87 -5.57
N ARG A 48 -11.67 -10.40 -4.45
CA ARG A 48 -11.18 -10.08 -3.11
C ARG A 48 -9.94 -10.89 -2.73
N ASP A 49 -9.71 -12.00 -3.41
CA ASP A 49 -8.50 -12.81 -3.20
C ASP A 49 -7.27 -12.13 -3.82
N LEU A 50 -7.42 -11.56 -5.03
CA LEU A 50 -6.33 -10.83 -5.70
C LEU A 50 -6.21 -9.38 -5.22
N TYR A 51 -7.32 -8.73 -4.86
CA TYR A 51 -7.34 -7.36 -4.34
C TYR A 51 -8.00 -7.31 -2.95
N PRO A 52 -7.32 -7.76 -1.89
CA PRO A 52 -7.88 -7.79 -0.55
C PRO A 52 -8.47 -6.45 -0.11
N VAL A 53 -9.57 -6.51 0.66
CA VAL A 53 -10.14 -5.34 1.33
C VAL A 53 -9.51 -5.25 2.72
N VAL A 54 -9.01 -4.06 3.08
CA VAL A 54 -8.51 -3.74 4.42
C VAL A 54 -9.19 -2.50 4.97
N HIS A 55 -9.24 -2.41 6.30
CA HIS A 55 -9.86 -1.29 7.00
C HIS A 55 -8.79 -0.49 7.73
N ILE A 56 -8.72 0.82 7.45
CA ILE A 56 -7.80 1.74 8.10
C ILE A 56 -8.63 2.90 8.64
N GLY A 57 -8.74 2.99 9.97
CA GLY A 57 -9.73 3.84 10.62
C GLY A 57 -11.15 3.44 10.19
N ASP A 58 -11.96 4.41 9.81
CA ASP A 58 -13.33 4.21 9.34
C ASP A 58 -13.45 3.93 7.83
N ASP A 59 -12.32 3.96 7.11
CA ASP A 59 -12.28 3.81 5.66
C ASP A 59 -11.87 2.41 5.21
N SER A 60 -12.47 1.97 4.11
CA SER A 60 -12.15 0.71 3.45
C SER A 60 -11.29 0.95 2.21
N TYR A 61 -10.23 0.17 2.09
CA TYR A 61 -9.27 0.24 0.98
C TYR A 61 -9.11 -1.12 0.30
N ARG A 62 -8.73 -1.09 -0.98
CA ARG A 62 -8.34 -2.25 -1.78
C ARG A 62 -6.83 -2.21 -1.98
N LEU A 63 -6.16 -3.34 -1.72
CA LEU A 63 -4.77 -3.53 -2.11
C LEU A 63 -4.71 -3.73 -3.62
N MET A 64 -4.04 -2.82 -4.33
CA MET A 64 -3.86 -2.88 -5.78
C MET A 64 -2.69 -3.81 -6.12
N THR A 65 -2.82 -5.10 -5.83
CA THR A 65 -1.71 -6.09 -5.87
C THR A 65 -0.97 -6.12 -7.21
N THR A 66 -1.66 -5.94 -8.33
CA THR A 66 -1.05 -5.89 -9.67
C THR A 66 -0.23 -4.63 -9.93
N ASP A 67 -0.43 -3.58 -9.15
CA ASP A 67 0.27 -2.30 -9.24
C ASP A 67 1.45 -2.25 -8.25
N MET A 68 1.86 -3.41 -7.72
CA MET A 68 3.02 -3.56 -6.87
C MET A 68 4.27 -2.95 -7.55
N ALA A 69 5.00 -2.13 -6.81
CA ALA A 69 6.16 -1.43 -7.32
C ALA A 69 7.19 -1.17 -6.23
N SER A 70 8.44 -0.94 -6.63
CA SER A 70 9.47 -0.47 -5.73
C SER A 70 9.44 1.06 -5.61
N VAL A 71 9.36 1.59 -4.40
CA VAL A 71 9.41 3.03 -4.10
C VAL A 71 10.70 3.40 -3.38
N THR A 72 11.15 4.64 -3.54
CA THR A 72 12.30 5.18 -2.80
C THR A 72 11.89 5.63 -1.39
N ALA A 73 12.80 5.54 -0.42
CA ALA A 73 12.55 6.01 0.94
C ALA A 73 12.14 7.50 0.99
N SER A 74 12.61 8.31 0.03
CA SER A 74 12.26 9.73 -0.09
C SER A 74 10.77 10.01 -0.32
N VAL A 75 10.01 9.07 -0.88
CA VAL A 75 8.55 9.23 -1.10
C VAL A 75 7.71 8.66 0.03
N THR A 76 8.34 8.06 1.05
CA THR A 76 7.65 7.44 2.19
C THR A 76 7.32 8.49 3.25
N GLY A 77 6.03 8.63 3.52
CA GLY A 77 5.44 9.55 4.48
C GLY A 77 5.36 9.00 5.89
N GLU A 78 4.40 9.52 6.64
CA GLU A 78 4.09 9.05 7.99
C GLU A 78 3.53 7.62 7.93
N GLU A 79 3.84 6.83 8.95
CA GLU A 79 3.16 5.55 9.20
C GLU A 79 1.73 5.85 9.66
N VAL A 80 0.75 5.21 9.03
CA VAL A 80 -0.67 5.45 9.31
C VAL A 80 -1.39 4.24 9.89
N ALA A 81 -0.87 3.02 9.64
CA ALA A 81 -1.49 1.78 10.10
C ALA A 81 -0.52 0.58 10.03
N ASP A 82 -1.00 -0.56 10.57
CA ASP A 82 -0.36 -1.88 10.54
C ASP A 82 -1.42 -2.91 10.10
N LEU A 83 -1.09 -3.78 9.14
CA LEU A 83 -2.03 -4.71 8.50
C LEU A 83 -1.78 -6.18 8.87
#